data_AF-A0A3N0V7T5-F1
#
_entry.id   AF-A0A3N0V7T5-F1
#
_cell.length_a   1.000
_cell.length_b   1.000
_cell.length_c   1.000
_cell.angle_alpha   90.00
_cell.angle_beta   90.00
_cell.angle_gamma   90.00
#
_symmetry.space_group_name_H-M   'P 1'
#
loop_
_entity.id
_entity.type
_entity.pdbx_description
1 polymer ?
#
loop_
_entity_poly.entity_id
_entity_poly.type
_entity_poly.pdbx_seq_one_letter_code
_entity_poly.pdbx_strand_id
1 'polypeptide(L)'
;MAALLLFALVRLNRQLLALRAELDEAPSMAVEPASGARIAIEILNTYELAARESPWAGAVAKLAPKMIERIVYAKAAEEVARQLEEQGVRAQVTHYVD
;
A
#
# COMPACT_ATOMS: atom_id res chain seq x y z
N MET A 1 -12.05 6.59 -34.21
CA MET A 1 -11.42 6.86 -32.90
C MET A 1 -12.17 6.22 -31.73
N ALA A 2 -13.48 6.44 -31.56
CA ALA A 2 -14.24 5.90 -30.42
C ALA A 2 -14.15 4.37 -30.24
N ALA A 3 -14.18 3.60 -31.33
CA ALA A 3 -14.10 2.14 -31.28
C ALA A 3 -12.74 1.62 -30.74
N LEU A 4 -11.63 2.32 -31.03
CA LEU A 4 -10.31 1.95 -30.54
C LEU A 4 -10.18 2.25 -29.03
N LEU A 5 -10.78 3.35 -28.58
CA LEU A 5 -10.83 3.71 -27.16
C LEU A 5 -11.67 2.70 -26.38
N LEU A 6 -12.84 2.32 -26.91
CA LEU A 6 -13.69 1.26 -26.34
C LEU A 6 -12.94 -0.07 -26.26
N PHE A 7 -12.22 -0.44 -27.32
CA PHE A 7 -11.43 -1.67 -27.33
C PHE A 7 -10.32 -1.65 -26.29
N ALA A 8 -9.61 -0.54 -26.15
CA ALA A 8 -8.56 -0.36 -25.14
C ALA A 8 -9.14 -0.44 -23.71
N LEU A 9 -10.29 0.20 -23.46
CA LEU A 9 -10.98 0.15 -22.17
C LEU A 9 -11.42 -1.26 -21.80
N VAL A 10 -12.01 -2.00 -22.75
CA VAL A 10 -12.44 -3.39 -22.52
C VAL A 10 -11.24 -4.28 -22.21
N ARG A 11 -10.14 -4.12 -22.95
CA ARG A 11 -8.91 -4.88 -22.72
C ARG A 11 -8.32 -4.58 -21.34
N LEU A 12 -8.27 -3.32 -20.93
CA LEU A 12 -7.76 -2.92 -19.62
C LEU A 12 -8.64 -3.47 -18.48
N ASN A 13 -9.97 -3.37 -18.62
CA ASN A 13 -10.90 -3.89 -17.61
C ASN A 13 -10.74 -5.40 -17.41
N ARG A 14 -10.52 -6.16 -18.49
CA ARG A 14 -10.20 -7.59 -18.40
C ARG A 14 -8.91 -7.87 -17.64
N GLN A 15 -7.87 -7.07 -17.86
CA GLN A 15 -6.60 -7.22 -17.15
C GLN A 15 -6.76 -6.94 -15.65
N LEU A 16 -7.54 -5.92 -15.28
CA LEU A 16 -7.84 -5.62 -13.87
C LEU A 16 -8.63 -6.74 -13.19
N LEU A 17 -9.62 -7.31 -13.89
CA LEU A 17 -10.39 -8.44 -13.36
C LEU A 17 -9.51 -9.68 -13.13
N ALA A 18 -8.60 -9.97 -14.05
CA ALA A 18 -7.67 -11.09 -13.89
C ALA A 18 -6.73 -10.87 -12.69
N LEU A 19 -6.18 -9.66 -12.56
CA LEU A 19 -5.28 -9.32 -11.46
C LEU A 19 -5.99 -9.35 -10.10
N ARG A 20 -7.25 -8.94 -10.04
CA ARG A 20 -8.06 -9.00 -8.82
C ARG A 20 -8.40 -10.44 -8.44
N ALA A 21 -8.72 -11.29 -9.41
CA ALA A 21 -8.94 -12.71 -9.16
C ALA A 21 -7.68 -13.39 -8.61
N GLU A 22 -6.50 -13.03 -9.14
CA GLU A 22 -5.21 -13.52 -8.65
C GLU A 22 -4.91 -13.06 -7.22
N LEU A 23 -5.32 -11.84 -6.85
CA LEU A 23 -5.21 -11.32 -5.48
C LEU A 23 -6.25 -11.95 -4.51
N ASP A 24 -7.45 -12.27 -4.98
CA ASP A 24 -8.48 -12.95 -4.19
C ASP A 24 -8.15 -14.44 -3.98
N GLU A 25 -7.46 -15.08 -4.94
CA GLU A 25 -6.95 -16.45 -4.81
C GLU A 25 -5.67 -16.53 -3.95
N ALA A 26 -4.94 -15.43 -3.79
CA ALA A 26 -3.87 -15.39 -2.82
C ALA A 26 -4.47 -15.71 -1.45
N PRO A 27 -3.94 -16.71 -0.72
CA PRO A 27 -4.52 -17.11 0.55
C PRO A 27 -4.60 -15.86 1.42
N SER A 28 -5.84 -15.50 1.79
CA SER A 28 -6.09 -14.52 2.82
C SER A 28 -5.23 -14.97 3.99
N MET A 29 -4.15 -14.23 4.25
CA MET A 29 -3.38 -14.38 5.48
C MET A 29 -4.32 -13.91 6.58
N ALA A 30 -5.28 -14.76 6.94
CA ALA A 30 -6.01 -14.66 8.17
C ALA A 30 -4.90 -14.56 9.22
N VAL A 31 -4.77 -13.35 9.76
CA VAL A 31 -3.74 -13.03 10.73
C VAL A 31 -4.07 -13.88 11.94
N GLU A 32 -3.48 -15.09 12.01
CA GLU A 32 -3.52 -15.89 13.22
C GLU A 32 -3.10 -14.96 14.35
N PRO A 33 -3.81 -14.93 15.48
CA PRO A 33 -3.38 -14.18 16.64
C PRO A 33 -2.08 -14.85 17.15
N ALA A 34 -0.95 -14.46 16.58
CA ALA A 34 0.36 -14.67 17.15
C ALA A 34 0.27 -14.17 18.59
N SER A 35 0.48 -15.09 19.53
CA SER A 35 0.46 -14.87 20.98
C SER A 35 1.57 -13.88 21.38
N GLY A 36 1.34 -12.59 21.13
CA GLY A 36 2.27 -11.49 21.39
C GLY A 36 1.55 -10.15 21.32
N ALA A 37 2.02 -9.17 22.10
CA ALA A 37 1.46 -7.82 22.10
C ALA A 37 1.65 -7.17 20.71
N ARG A 38 0.57 -6.62 20.16
CA ARG A 38 0.57 -5.94 18.85
C ARG A 38 0.40 -4.45 19.04
N ILE A 39 1.21 -3.68 18.33
CA ILE A 39 1.07 -2.22 18.24
C ILE A 39 0.52 -1.92 16.84
N ALA A 40 -0.66 -1.31 16.78
CA ALA A 40 -1.25 -0.81 15.55
C ALA A 40 -0.98 0.70 15.46
N ILE A 41 -0.46 1.15 14.31
CA ILE A 41 -0.18 2.56 14.05
C ILE A 41 -1.05 2.97 12.87
N GLU A 42 -1.94 3.94 13.10
CA GLU A 42 -2.80 4.52 12.08
C GLU A 42 -2.24 5.89 11.65
N ILE A 43 -2.08 6.10 10.35
CA ILE A 43 -1.57 7.35 9.79
C ILE A 43 -2.77 8.19 9.35
N LEU A 44 -3.14 9.16 10.19
CA LEU A 44 -4.32 10.01 9.96
C LEU A 44 -4.16 10.98 8.77
N ASN A 45 -2.92 11.26 8.34
CA ASN A 45 -2.64 12.18 7.25
C ASN A 45 -1.50 11.69 6.34
N THR A 46 -1.89 10.83 5.40
CA THR A 46 -1.01 10.19 4.41
C THR A 46 -0.38 11.20 3.44
N TYR A 47 -1.10 12.29 3.14
CA TYR A 47 -0.66 13.31 2.18
C TYR A 47 0.46 14.19 2.71
N GLU A 48 0.38 14.62 3.97
CA GLU A 48 1.45 15.41 4.59
C GLU A 48 2.76 14.61 4.69
N LEU A 49 2.66 13.31 5.00
CA LEU A 49 3.81 12.43 5.09
C LEU A 49 4.46 12.18 3.72
N ALA A 50 3.65 12.01 2.66
CA ALA A 50 4.15 11.89 1.28
C ALA A 50 4.82 13.18 0.77
N ALA A 51 4.25 14.34 1.10
CA ALA A 51 4.71 15.63 0.60
C ALA A 51 6.07 16.06 1.19
N ARG A 52 6.37 15.65 2.43
CA ARG A 52 7.67 15.92 3.06
C ARG A 52 8.83 15.13 2.45
N GLU A 53 8.56 13.93 1.94
CA GLU A 53 9.59 12.96 1.54
C GLU A 53 9.82 12.89 0.02
N SER A 54 8.89 13.33 -0.84
CA SER A 54 9.11 13.28 -2.31
C SER A 54 8.43 14.40 -3.11
N PRO A 55 9.19 15.41 -3.58
CA PRO A 55 8.69 16.44 -4.51
C PRO A 55 8.23 15.88 -5.87
N TRP A 56 8.65 14.66 -6.23
CA TRP A 56 8.30 13.99 -7.49
C TRP A 56 6.97 13.25 -7.47
N ALA A 57 6.31 13.16 -6.30
CA ALA A 57 4.99 12.53 -6.19
C ALA A 57 3.88 13.35 -6.88
N GLY A 58 4.05 14.66 -7.14
CA GLY A 58 2.99 15.53 -7.65
C GLY A 58 2.37 15.11 -8.99
N ALA A 59 3.12 14.43 -9.87
CA ALA A 59 2.60 13.95 -11.16
C ALA A 59 1.91 12.58 -11.06
N VAL A 60 2.35 11.71 -10.15
CA VAL A 60 1.78 10.37 -9.90
C VAL A 60 0.60 10.45 -8.92
N ALA A 61 0.58 11.46 -8.05
CA ALA A 61 -0.45 11.71 -7.05
C ALA A 61 -1.85 11.93 -7.63
N LYS A 62 -1.93 12.52 -8.82
CA LYS A 62 -3.20 12.71 -9.51
C LYS A 62 -3.74 11.44 -10.16
N LEU A 63 -2.89 10.42 -10.35
CA LEU A 63 -3.24 9.25 -11.17
C LEU A 63 -3.60 8.00 -10.34
N ALA A 64 -3.16 7.89 -9.09
CA ALA A 64 -3.49 6.74 -8.24
C ALA A 64 -3.38 7.05 -6.72
N PRO A 65 -4.46 7.49 -6.05
CA PRO A 65 -4.47 7.76 -4.61
C PRO A 65 -4.02 6.57 -3.75
N LYS A 66 -4.51 5.36 -4.08
CA LYS A 66 -4.15 4.11 -3.39
C LYS A 66 -2.65 3.77 -3.45
N MET A 67 -1.93 4.24 -4.48
CA MET A 67 -0.49 4.02 -4.57
C MET A 67 0.29 4.90 -3.59
N ILE A 68 -0.16 6.14 -3.37
CA ILE A 68 0.44 7.02 -2.37
C ILE A 68 0.29 6.40 -0.99
N GLU A 69 -0.92 5.96 -0.65
CA GLU A 69 -1.19 5.32 0.63
C GLU A 69 -0.24 4.15 0.87
N ARG A 70 -0.11 3.24 -0.09
CA ARG A 70 0.77 2.08 0.05
C ARG A 70 2.24 2.47 0.24
N ILE A 71 2.73 3.47 -0.49
CA ILE A 71 4.12 3.95 -0.37
C ILE A 71 4.35 4.54 1.02
N VAL A 72 3.41 5.38 1.48
CA VAL A 72 3.51 6.06 2.78
C VAL A 72 3.45 5.04 3.93
N TYR A 73 2.52 4.10 3.89
CA TYR A 73 2.42 3.06 4.91
C TYR A 73 3.66 2.14 4.92
N ALA A 74 4.17 1.76 3.76
CA ALA A 74 5.39 0.95 3.68
C ALA A 74 6.59 1.68 4.25
N LYS A 75 6.72 2.99 3.97
CA LYS A 75 7.81 3.82 4.49
C LYS A 75 7.71 4.08 5.98
N ALA A 76 6.52 4.38 6.48
CA ALA A 76 6.30 4.53 7.92
C ALA A 76 6.61 3.24 8.68
N ALA A 77 6.22 2.07 8.12
CA ALA A 77 6.57 0.78 8.69
C ALA A 77 8.09 0.55 8.76
N GLU A 78 8.82 0.89 7.69
CA GLU A 78 10.29 0.82 7.63
C GLU A 78 10.94 1.73 8.67
N GLU A 79 10.45 2.95 8.82
CA GLU A 79 10.97 3.91 9.79
C GLU A 79 10.73 3.49 11.24
N VAL A 80 9.54 2.98 11.54
CA VAL A 80 9.22 2.43 12.87
C VAL A 80 10.09 1.22 13.17
N ALA A 81 10.28 0.31 12.21
CA ALA A 81 11.15 -0.85 12.37
C ALA A 81 12.59 -0.42 12.71
N ARG A 82 13.12 0.57 11.98
CA ARG A 82 14.47 1.12 12.21
C ARG A 82 14.60 1.77 13.59
N GLN A 83 13.63 2.58 14.02
CA GLN A 83 13.67 3.21 15.35
C GLN A 83 13.63 2.17 16.48
N LEU A 84 12.87 1.09 16.31
CA LEU A 84 12.83 -0.01 17.27
C LEU A 84 14.15 -0.79 17.30
N GLU A 85 14.76 -1.03 16.14
CA GLU A 85 16.06 -1.68 16.04
C GLU A 85 17.18 -0.84 16.68
N GLU A 86 17.18 0.48 16.51
CA GLU A 86 18.09 1.41 17.18
C GLU A 86 17.97 1.35 18.72
N GLN A 87 16.80 0.99 19.23
CA GLN A 87 16.54 0.76 20.66
C GLN A 87 16.85 -0.68 21.11
N GLY A 88 17.37 -1.53 20.21
CA GLY A 88 17.71 -2.92 20.48
C GLY A 88 16.50 -3.87 20.46
N VAL A 89 15.35 -3.43 19.96
CA VAL A 89 14.11 -4.21 19.91
C VAL A 89 13.92 -4.80 18.52
N ARG A 90 13.86 -6.14 18.42
CA ARG A 90 13.49 -6.81 17.16
C ARG A 90 11.99 -6.78 16.98
N ALA A 91 11.52 -6.09 15.94
CA ALA A 91 10.10 -5.98 15.62
C ALA A 91 9.84 -6.46 14.19
N GLN A 92 8.76 -7.23 14.02
CA GLN A 92 8.20 -7.51 12.69
C GLN A 92 7.09 -6.49 12.42
N VAL A 93 7.31 -5.62 11.45
CA VAL A 93 6.34 -4.57 11.09
C VAL A 93 5.65 -4.97 9.78
N THR A 94 4.33 -5.07 9.82
CA THR A 94 3.49 -5.43 8.68
C THR A 94 2.40 -4.38 8.53
N HIS A 95 2.21 -3.86 7.32
CA HIS A 95 1.14 -2.90 7.03
C HIS A 95 -0.03 -3.65 6.38
N TYR A 96 -1.25 -3.30 6.80
CA TYR A 96 -2.50 -3.79 6.21
C TYR A 96 -3.18 -2.60 5.53
N VAL A 97 -3.67 -2.80 4.31
CA VAL A 97 -4.46 -1.81 3.55
C VAL A 97 -5.83 -2.43 3.34
N ASP A 98 -6.88 -1.79 3.85
CA ASP A 98 -8.28 -2.19 3.61
C ASP A 98 -8.74 -1.91 2.16
#